data_AF-A0A1C8V7G4-F1
#
_entry.id   AF-A0A1C8V7G4-F1
#
_cell.length_a   1.000
_cell.length_b   1.000
_cell.length_c   1.000
_cell.angle_alpha   90.00
_cell.angle_beta   90.00
_cell.angle_gamma   90.00
#
_symmetry.space_group_name_H-M   'P 1'
#
loop_
_entity.id
_entity.type
_entity.pdbx_description
1 polymer ?
#
loop_
_entity_poly.entity_id
_entity_poly.type
_entity_poly.pdbx_seq_one_letter_code
_entity_poly.pdbx_strand_id
1 'polypeptide(L)'
;EILGFLKKGPLNADTEVVVGVPAIYLDYVKSNAPSNVEVAAQNCYKAEKGAFTGEISPAMLKDIGVNWVILGHSERRQIFGESDDLVAEKIAFALANGLKVIACIGETLTERESGKTEEVVFRQTQAIVNKIQDWSNVVIAYEPVWAIGTGKTATPQQAQEVHQSLRQWISKNISVDVANTI
;
A
#
# COMPACT_ATOMS: atom_id res chain seq x y z
N GLU A 1 7.00 20.79 10.53
CA GLU A 1 5.57 21.12 10.62
C GLU A 1 4.68 19.90 10.79
N ILE A 2 4.69 18.92 9.87
CA ILE A 2 3.87 17.69 9.92
C ILE A 2 3.96 16.96 11.27
N LEU A 3 5.19 16.64 11.73
CA LEU A 3 5.38 16.01 13.05
C LEU A 3 4.84 16.88 14.21
N GLY A 4 4.90 18.20 14.08
CA GLY A 4 4.35 19.11 15.06
C GLY A 4 2.82 19.07 15.10
N PHE A 5 2.16 18.95 13.94
CA PHE A 5 0.72 18.73 13.85
C PHE A 5 0.33 17.38 14.44
N LEU A 6 1.00 16.29 14.04
CA LEU A 6 0.72 14.93 14.51
C LEU A 6 0.88 14.78 16.04
N LYS A 7 1.83 15.49 16.65
CA LYS A 7 2.00 15.54 18.11
C LYS A 7 0.89 16.30 18.84
N LYS A 8 0.35 17.36 18.22
CA LYS A 8 -0.66 18.24 18.83
C LYS A 8 -2.08 17.72 18.64
N GLY A 9 -2.37 17.07 17.52
CA GLY A 9 -3.71 16.63 17.14
C GLY A 9 -4.63 17.78 16.71
N PRO A 10 -5.97 17.57 16.72
CA PRO A 10 -6.67 16.38 17.24
C PRO A 10 -6.48 15.16 16.33
N LEU A 11 -6.26 13.99 16.93
CA LEU A 11 -6.29 12.69 16.25
C LEU A 11 -7.38 11.84 16.89
N ASN A 12 -8.20 11.17 16.08
CA ASN A 12 -9.22 10.25 16.58
C ASN A 12 -8.54 8.97 17.10
N ALA A 13 -8.88 8.56 18.33
CA ALA A 13 -8.32 7.35 18.95
C ALA A 13 -8.73 6.06 18.21
N ASP A 14 -9.84 6.08 17.47
CA ASP A 14 -10.35 4.95 16.69
C ASP A 14 -9.74 4.87 15.27
N THR A 15 -8.73 5.69 14.96
CA THR A 15 -8.11 5.77 13.63
C THR A 15 -6.63 5.40 13.70
N GLU A 16 -6.22 4.41 12.91
CA GLU A 16 -4.80 4.14 12.68
C GLU A 16 -4.22 5.17 11.71
N VAL A 17 -3.17 5.89 12.14
CA VAL A 17 -2.50 6.91 11.34
C VAL A 17 -1.14 6.40 10.94
N VAL A 18 -0.88 6.32 9.63
CA VAL A 18 0.40 5.86 9.07
C VAL A 18 0.97 6.94 8.14
N VAL A 19 2.24 7.32 8.34
CA VAL A 19 2.91 8.34 7.52
C VAL A 19 3.92 7.68 6.59
N GLY A 20 3.72 7.81 5.28
CA GLY A 20 4.69 7.38 4.26
C GLY A 20 5.85 8.36 4.13
N VAL A 21 7.07 7.92 4.43
CA VAL A 21 8.25 8.80 4.57
C VAL A 21 9.34 8.40 3.57
N PRO A 22 9.98 9.37 2.87
CA PRO A 22 11.15 9.10 2.04
C PRO A 22 12.27 8.44 2.87
N ALA A 23 12.95 7.46 2.29
CA ALA A 23 13.89 6.61 3.01
C ALA A 23 14.95 7.37 3.84
N ILE A 24 15.47 8.47 3.29
CA ILE A 24 16.49 9.31 3.93
C ILE A 24 16.03 10.00 5.23
N TYR A 25 14.72 10.00 5.51
CA TYR A 25 14.13 10.60 6.70
C TYR A 25 13.46 9.58 7.64
N LEU A 26 13.48 8.29 7.32
CA LEU A 26 12.72 7.26 8.06
C LEU A 26 13.10 7.21 9.54
N ASP A 27 14.39 7.10 9.84
CA ASP A 27 14.89 6.99 11.22
C ASP A 27 14.56 8.24 12.05
N TYR A 28 14.78 9.43 11.47
CA TYR A 28 14.43 10.70 12.10
C TYR A 28 12.93 10.79 12.40
N VAL A 29 12.08 10.47 11.42
CA VAL A 29 10.62 10.57 11.59
C VAL A 29 10.13 9.51 12.58
N LYS A 30 10.64 8.27 12.52
CA LYS A 30 10.25 7.21 13.48
C LYS A 30 10.63 7.58 14.90
N SER A 31 11.80 8.15 15.11
CA SER A 31 12.28 8.62 16.43
C SER A 31 11.49 9.81 16.98
N ASN A 32 10.81 10.58 16.12
CA ASN A 32 10.13 11.81 16.50
C ASN A 32 8.60 11.75 16.37
N ALA A 33 8.02 10.73 15.77
CA ALA A 33 6.57 10.54 15.69
C ALA A 33 5.99 10.23 17.07
N PRO A 34 4.77 10.70 17.38
CA PRO A 34 4.08 10.28 18.60
C PRO A 34 3.73 8.78 18.53
N SER A 35 3.59 8.14 19.70
CA SER A 35 3.42 6.68 19.78
C SER A 35 2.15 6.13 19.14
N ASN A 36 1.15 6.97 18.91
CA ASN A 36 -0.10 6.62 18.23
C ASN A 36 -0.06 6.88 16.71
N VAL A 37 1.12 7.19 16.15
CA VAL A 37 1.33 7.37 14.71
C VAL A 37 2.39 6.40 14.24
N GLU A 38 2.04 5.59 13.25
CA GLU A 38 2.93 4.67 12.58
C GLU A 38 3.69 5.36 11.44
N VAL A 39 4.84 4.77 11.09
CA VAL A 39 5.70 5.25 9.99
C VAL A 39 5.84 4.13 8.97
N ALA A 40 5.67 4.47 7.71
CA ALA A 40 5.83 3.57 6.58
C ALA A 40 6.98 4.00 5.66
N ALA A 41 7.76 3.04 5.19
CA ALA A 41 8.62 3.25 4.03
C ALA A 41 7.79 3.32 2.75
N GLN A 42 8.28 4.06 1.75
CA GLN A 42 7.57 4.22 0.46
C GLN A 42 7.85 3.09 -0.55
N ASN A 43 8.81 2.20 -0.26
CA ASN A 43 9.14 1.01 -1.05
C ASN A 43 10.11 0.12 -0.24
N CYS A 44 10.15 -1.17 -0.56
CA CYS A 44 11.24 -2.07 -0.20
C CYS A 44 11.40 -3.16 -1.27
N TYR A 45 12.54 -3.87 -1.26
CA TYR A 45 12.83 -4.90 -2.25
C TYR A 45 12.41 -6.30 -1.80
N LYS A 46 12.29 -7.22 -2.78
CA LYS A 46 11.83 -8.60 -2.61
C LYS A 46 12.93 -9.58 -2.13
N ALA A 47 14.00 -9.09 -1.52
CA ALA A 47 15.12 -9.91 -1.08
C ALA A 47 15.76 -9.35 0.20
N GLU A 48 16.29 -10.26 1.03
CA GLU A 48 16.93 -9.92 2.31
C GLU A 48 18.24 -9.14 2.10
N LYS A 49 19.06 -9.64 1.18
CA LYS A 49 20.40 -9.15 0.85
C LYS A 49 20.79 -9.58 -0.56
N GLY A 50 21.75 -8.90 -1.16
CA GLY A 50 22.31 -9.25 -2.46
C GLY A 50 22.92 -8.04 -3.15
N ALA A 51 23.28 -8.20 -4.42
CA ALA A 51 23.81 -7.14 -5.26
C ALA A 51 22.67 -6.23 -5.79
N PHE A 52 21.99 -5.55 -4.86
CA PHE A 52 20.84 -4.66 -5.14
C PHE A 52 21.18 -3.22 -4.72
N THR A 53 22.24 -2.65 -5.29
CA THR A 53 22.69 -1.30 -4.96
C THR A 53 21.56 -0.29 -5.07
N GLY A 54 21.29 0.43 -3.97
CA GLY A 54 20.25 1.47 -3.89
C GLY A 54 18.91 0.99 -3.31
N GLU A 55 18.70 -0.32 -3.17
CA GLU A 55 17.48 -0.86 -2.58
C GLU A 55 17.57 -0.98 -1.04
N ILE A 56 16.39 -1.05 -0.41
CA ILE A 56 16.22 -1.22 1.04
C ILE A 56 15.47 -2.53 1.28
N SER A 57 15.97 -3.36 2.20
CA SER A 57 15.30 -4.61 2.56
C SER A 57 14.31 -4.41 3.71
N PRO A 58 13.29 -5.28 3.85
CA PRO A 58 12.41 -5.29 5.02
C PRO A 58 13.15 -5.34 6.35
N ALA A 59 14.25 -6.09 6.44
CA ALA A 59 15.05 -6.21 7.66
C ALA A 59 15.67 -4.86 8.07
N MET A 60 16.14 -4.05 7.11
CA MET A 60 16.66 -2.70 7.40
C MET A 60 15.57 -1.78 7.95
N LEU A 61 14.34 -1.90 7.47
CA LEU A 61 13.21 -1.12 7.99
C LEU A 61 12.87 -1.53 9.43
N LYS A 62 12.83 -2.85 9.70
CA LYS A 62 12.57 -3.39 11.03
C LYS A 62 13.65 -2.96 12.04
N ASP A 63 14.92 -2.90 11.63
CA ASP A 63 16.05 -2.51 12.46
C ASP A 63 15.88 -1.10 13.06
N ILE A 64 15.30 -0.17 12.28
CA ILE A 64 14.99 1.20 12.75
C ILE A 64 13.56 1.34 13.31
N GLY A 65 12.87 0.23 13.57
CA GLY A 65 11.52 0.22 14.15
C GLY A 65 10.40 0.66 13.20
N VAL A 66 10.65 0.72 11.89
CA VAL A 66 9.63 0.98 10.85
C VAL A 66 8.93 -0.34 10.52
N ASN A 67 7.63 -0.42 10.77
CA ASN A 67 6.85 -1.65 10.65
C ASN A 67 5.88 -1.66 9.47
N TRP A 68 5.74 -0.56 8.73
CA TRP A 68 4.86 -0.46 7.57
C TRP A 68 5.65 -0.19 6.29
N VAL A 69 5.10 -0.63 5.15
CA VAL A 69 5.62 -0.27 3.82
C VAL A 69 4.50 -0.11 2.80
N ILE A 70 4.62 0.89 1.93
CA ILE A 70 3.76 1.08 0.76
C ILE A 70 4.38 0.33 -0.42
N LEU A 71 3.59 -0.52 -1.08
CA LEU A 71 4.06 -1.33 -2.21
C LEU A 71 3.06 -1.30 -3.36
N GLY A 72 3.58 -1.26 -4.58
CA GLY A 72 2.75 -1.19 -5.78
C GLY A 72 2.13 0.17 -6.05
N HIS A 73 2.68 1.25 -5.46
CA HIS A 73 2.20 2.61 -5.74
C HIS A 73 2.18 2.87 -7.25
N SER A 74 1.17 3.58 -7.73
CA SER A 74 0.98 3.89 -9.16
C SER A 74 2.25 4.41 -9.85
N GLU A 75 3.01 5.31 -9.22
CA GLU A 75 4.28 5.82 -9.74
C GLU A 75 5.32 4.71 -9.91
N ARG A 76 5.41 3.75 -8.98
CA ARG A 76 6.31 2.59 -9.09
C ARG A 76 5.94 1.70 -10.27
N ARG A 77 4.64 1.53 -10.51
CA ARG A 77 4.12 0.74 -11.65
C ARG A 77 4.34 1.45 -12.98
N GLN A 78 3.95 2.71 -13.08
CA GLN A 78 3.90 3.45 -14.35
C GLN A 78 5.24 4.07 -14.75
N ILE A 79 6.00 4.61 -13.78
CA ILE A 79 7.27 5.31 -14.05
C ILE A 79 8.44 4.35 -13.92
N PHE A 80 8.44 3.50 -12.89
CA PHE A 80 9.54 2.56 -12.62
C PHE A 80 9.30 1.15 -13.16
N GLY A 81 8.14 0.88 -13.77
CA GLY A 81 7.85 -0.37 -14.48
C GLY A 81 7.64 -1.58 -13.58
N GLU A 82 7.22 -1.41 -12.32
CA GLU A 82 6.97 -2.54 -11.43
C GLU A 82 5.72 -3.33 -11.87
N SER A 83 5.93 -4.57 -12.32
CA SER A 83 4.87 -5.49 -12.73
C SER A 83 4.06 -6.01 -11.53
N ASP A 84 2.87 -6.53 -11.79
CA ASP A 84 2.02 -7.14 -10.76
C ASP A 84 2.73 -8.28 -10.03
N ASP A 85 3.46 -9.12 -10.76
CA ASP A 85 4.24 -10.22 -10.18
C ASP A 85 5.35 -9.70 -9.26
N LEU A 86 6.07 -8.66 -9.69
CA LEU A 86 7.12 -8.06 -8.86
C LEU A 86 6.54 -7.44 -7.59
N VAL A 87 5.42 -6.72 -7.70
CA VAL A 87 4.74 -6.13 -6.55
C VAL A 87 4.26 -7.23 -5.61
N ALA A 88 3.63 -8.29 -6.11
CA ALA A 88 3.18 -9.40 -5.29
C ALA A 88 4.33 -10.13 -4.58
N GLU A 89 5.48 -10.29 -5.24
CA GLU A 89 6.70 -10.84 -4.62
C GLU A 89 7.23 -9.92 -3.51
N LYS A 90 7.24 -8.60 -3.72
CA LYS A 90 7.63 -7.64 -2.66
C LYS A 90 6.68 -7.70 -1.48
N ILE A 91 5.38 -7.76 -1.71
CA ILE A 91 4.35 -7.82 -0.67
C ILE A 91 4.52 -9.08 0.16
N ALA A 92 4.61 -10.25 -0.48
CA ALA A 92 4.81 -11.51 0.21
C ALA A 92 6.11 -11.51 1.02
N PHE A 93 7.20 -10.97 0.47
CA PHE A 93 8.48 -10.90 1.15
C PHE A 93 8.44 -9.93 2.35
N ALA A 94 7.79 -8.77 2.22
CA ALA A 94 7.61 -7.82 3.32
C ALA A 94 6.82 -8.44 4.49
N LEU A 95 5.69 -9.09 4.19
CA LEU A 95 4.86 -9.78 5.20
C LEU A 95 5.61 -10.91 5.89
N ALA A 96 6.35 -11.74 5.13
CA ALA A 96 7.16 -12.83 5.68
C ALA A 96 8.27 -12.33 6.62
N ASN A 97 8.67 -11.06 6.51
CA ASN A 97 9.64 -10.40 7.39
C ASN A 97 8.97 -9.53 8.47
N GLY A 98 7.66 -9.70 8.68
CA GLY A 98 6.94 -9.05 9.77
C GLY A 98 6.71 -7.54 9.59
N LEU A 99 6.66 -7.08 8.34
CA LEU A 99 6.11 -5.77 7.99
C LEU A 99 4.61 -5.87 7.73
N LYS A 100 3.89 -4.79 8.04
CA LYS A 100 2.55 -4.52 7.53
C LYS A 100 2.65 -3.80 6.18
N VAL A 101 1.68 -4.03 5.30
CA VAL A 101 1.74 -3.58 3.91
C VAL A 101 0.51 -2.76 3.55
N ILE A 102 0.75 -1.58 2.97
CA ILE A 102 -0.25 -0.82 2.20
C ILE A 102 -0.05 -1.21 0.73
N ALA A 103 -0.92 -2.09 0.23
CA ALA A 103 -0.88 -2.61 -1.13
C ALA A 103 -1.70 -1.72 -2.05
N CYS A 104 -1.02 -1.00 -2.94
CA CYS A 104 -1.64 -0.08 -3.87
C CYS A 104 -2.09 -0.77 -5.16
N ILE A 105 -3.33 -0.46 -5.56
CA ILE A 105 -3.96 -0.91 -6.80
C ILE A 105 -4.75 0.24 -7.43
N GLY A 106 -4.97 0.19 -8.73
CA GLY A 106 -5.73 1.20 -9.45
C GLY A 106 -5.48 1.17 -10.95
N GLU A 107 -6.41 1.77 -11.67
CA GLU A 107 -6.42 1.88 -13.11
C GLU A 107 -6.00 3.27 -13.61
N THR A 108 -5.46 3.32 -14.82
CA THR A 108 -5.16 4.53 -15.57
C THR A 108 -6.42 5.20 -16.12
N LEU A 109 -6.31 6.46 -16.56
CA LEU A 109 -7.44 7.15 -17.19
C LEU A 109 -7.97 6.38 -18.42
N THR A 110 -7.06 5.88 -19.25
CA THR A 110 -7.42 5.13 -20.46
C THR A 110 -8.14 3.83 -20.13
N GLU A 111 -7.71 3.12 -19.10
CA GLU A 111 -8.39 1.90 -18.64
C GLU A 111 -9.78 2.23 -18.07
N ARG A 112 -9.92 3.31 -17.31
CA ARG A 112 -11.22 3.80 -16.82
C ARG A 112 -12.17 4.14 -17.95
N GLU A 113 -11.73 4.95 -18.91
CA GLU A 113 -12.52 5.38 -20.08
C GLU A 113 -12.89 4.20 -20.99
N SER A 114 -12.10 3.13 -20.97
CA SER A 114 -12.37 1.89 -21.69
C SER A 114 -13.24 0.89 -20.90
N GLY A 115 -13.73 1.26 -19.71
CA GLY A 115 -14.57 0.39 -18.87
C GLY A 115 -13.81 -0.78 -18.22
N LYS A 116 -12.48 -0.66 -18.04
CA LYS A 116 -11.62 -1.75 -17.56
C LYS A 116 -11.21 -1.62 -16.09
N THR A 117 -11.79 -0.71 -15.31
CA THR A 117 -11.43 -0.53 -13.88
C THR A 117 -11.44 -1.86 -13.13
N GLU A 118 -12.53 -2.62 -13.19
CA GLU A 118 -12.66 -3.90 -12.48
C GLU A 118 -11.64 -4.94 -12.94
N GLU A 119 -11.44 -5.07 -14.26
CA GLU A 119 -10.43 -5.97 -14.83
C GLU A 119 -9.03 -5.67 -14.26
N VAL A 120 -8.67 -4.39 -14.19
CA VAL A 120 -7.34 -3.95 -13.71
C VAL A 120 -7.19 -4.19 -12.21
N VAL A 121 -8.13 -3.74 -11.39
CA VAL A 121 -8.02 -3.89 -9.92
C VAL A 121 -8.11 -5.35 -9.50
N PHE A 122 -8.90 -6.18 -10.18
CA PHE A 122 -8.97 -7.62 -9.90
C PHE A 122 -7.70 -8.34 -10.34
N ARG A 123 -7.14 -8.00 -11.51
CA ARG A 123 -5.86 -8.57 -11.98
C ARG A 123 -4.72 -8.27 -11.01
N GLN A 124 -4.60 -7.01 -10.57
CA GLN A 124 -3.58 -6.59 -9.61
C GLN A 124 -3.77 -7.29 -8.25
N THR A 125 -5.01 -7.38 -7.77
CA THR A 125 -5.33 -8.07 -6.50
C THR A 125 -5.08 -9.57 -6.61
N GLN A 126 -5.43 -10.21 -7.72
CA GLN A 126 -5.19 -11.63 -7.97
C GLN A 126 -3.71 -11.98 -7.93
N ALA A 127 -2.83 -11.12 -8.45
CA ALA A 127 -1.39 -11.35 -8.35
C ALA A 127 -0.93 -11.43 -6.88
N ILE A 128 -1.48 -10.58 -6.00
CA ILE A 128 -1.22 -10.60 -4.56
C ILE A 128 -1.76 -11.90 -3.93
N VAL A 129 -3.00 -12.26 -4.23
CA VAL A 129 -3.65 -13.52 -3.78
C VAL A 129 -2.79 -14.75 -4.11
N ASN A 130 -2.16 -14.76 -5.29
CA ASN A 130 -1.33 -15.87 -5.71
C ASN A 130 -0.04 -16.05 -4.88
N LYS A 131 0.34 -15.04 -4.07
CA LYS A 131 1.58 -15.04 -3.29
C LYS A 131 1.35 -15.04 -1.78
N ILE A 132 0.16 -14.69 -1.29
CA ILE A 132 -0.13 -14.60 0.15
C ILE A 132 -1.44 -15.31 0.50
N GLN A 133 -1.50 -15.84 1.72
CA GLN A 133 -2.72 -16.43 2.28
C GLN A 133 -3.24 -15.66 3.50
N ASP A 134 -2.33 -15.06 4.28
CA ASP A 134 -2.67 -14.24 5.43
C ASP A 134 -2.75 -12.76 5.03
N TRP A 135 -3.90 -12.15 5.30
CA TRP A 135 -4.22 -10.76 5.00
C TRP A 135 -4.29 -9.87 6.24
N SER A 136 -4.01 -10.41 7.44
CA SER A 136 -4.12 -9.71 8.73
C SER A 136 -3.26 -8.45 8.85
N ASN A 137 -2.20 -8.35 8.05
CA ASN A 137 -1.26 -7.24 8.03
C ASN A 137 -1.24 -6.51 6.68
N VAL A 138 -2.34 -6.57 5.92
CA VAL A 138 -2.49 -5.93 4.61
C VAL A 138 -3.65 -4.94 4.63
N VAL A 139 -3.41 -3.75 4.10
CA VAL A 139 -4.43 -2.77 3.72
C VAL A 139 -4.37 -2.59 2.21
N ILE A 140 -5.52 -2.59 1.54
CA ILE A 140 -5.57 -2.25 0.11
C ILE A 140 -5.86 -0.76 -0.04
N ALA A 141 -4.96 -0.05 -0.73
CA ALA A 141 -5.18 1.32 -1.15
C ALA A 141 -5.62 1.33 -2.62
N TYR A 142 -6.92 1.53 -2.86
CA TYR A 142 -7.43 1.84 -4.19
C TYR A 142 -7.12 3.30 -4.54
N GLU A 143 -6.24 3.49 -5.51
CA GLU A 143 -5.82 4.80 -6.01
C GLU A 143 -6.03 4.89 -7.53
N PRO A 144 -7.16 5.45 -8.02
CA PRO A 144 -7.33 5.69 -9.44
C PRO A 144 -6.20 6.62 -9.92
N VAL A 145 -5.35 6.13 -10.82
CA VAL A 145 -4.09 6.80 -11.20
C VAL A 145 -4.37 8.19 -11.78
N TRP A 146 -5.52 8.34 -12.44
CA TRP A 146 -5.97 9.60 -13.03
C TRP A 146 -6.37 10.68 -12.00
N ALA A 147 -6.54 10.32 -10.73
CA ALA A 147 -6.84 11.24 -9.63
C ALA A 147 -5.60 11.75 -8.88
N ILE A 148 -4.42 11.20 -9.18
CA ILE A 148 -3.18 11.49 -8.43
C ILE A 148 -2.54 12.77 -8.96
N GLY A 149 -2.51 13.81 -8.12
CA GLY A 149 -1.84 15.08 -8.44
C GLY A 149 -2.48 15.89 -9.56
N THR A 150 -3.64 15.47 -10.10
CA THR A 150 -4.31 16.12 -11.24
C THR A 150 -5.33 17.18 -10.82
N GLY A 151 -5.66 17.26 -9.53
CA GLY A 151 -6.76 18.08 -9.02
C GLY A 151 -8.16 17.55 -9.37
N LYS A 152 -8.24 16.44 -10.13
CA LYS A 152 -9.48 15.69 -10.35
C LYS A 152 -9.55 14.59 -9.30
N THR A 153 -10.67 14.47 -8.61
CA THR A 153 -10.90 13.40 -7.63
C THR A 153 -12.00 12.48 -8.11
N ALA A 154 -11.90 11.19 -7.78
CA ALA A 154 -13.03 10.29 -7.91
C ALA A 154 -14.17 10.81 -7.03
N THR A 155 -15.39 10.78 -7.57
CA THR A 155 -16.55 11.09 -6.74
C THR A 155 -16.69 10.02 -5.66
N PRO A 156 -17.29 10.34 -4.49
CA PRO A 156 -17.53 9.34 -3.45
C PRO A 156 -18.26 8.09 -3.97
N GLN A 157 -19.19 8.28 -4.91
CA GLN A 157 -19.91 7.20 -5.57
C GLN A 157 -18.98 6.29 -6.39
N GLN A 158 -18.08 6.86 -7.21
CA GLN A 158 -17.13 6.09 -8.01
C GLN A 158 -16.16 5.29 -7.13
N ALA A 159 -15.69 5.88 -6.02
CA ALA A 159 -14.85 5.18 -5.07
C ALA A 159 -15.61 4.02 -4.40
N GLN A 160 -16.84 4.28 -3.96
CA GLN A 160 -17.69 3.27 -3.32
C GLN A 160 -18.00 2.09 -4.24
N GLU A 161 -18.30 2.33 -5.52
CA GLU A 161 -18.56 1.29 -6.51
C GLU A 161 -17.37 0.33 -6.62
N VAL A 162 -16.16 0.86 -6.80
CA VAL A 162 -14.96 0.03 -6.93
C VAL A 162 -14.64 -0.69 -5.62
N HIS A 163 -14.75 -0.03 -4.47
CA HIS A 163 -14.53 -0.66 -3.17
C HIS A 163 -15.54 -1.79 -2.92
N GLN A 164 -16.80 -1.62 -3.30
CA GLN A 164 -17.83 -2.64 -3.19
C GLN A 164 -17.52 -3.84 -4.10
N SER A 165 -17.26 -3.60 -5.38
CA SER A 165 -16.91 -4.66 -6.35
C SER A 165 -15.65 -5.41 -5.91
N LEU A 166 -14.63 -4.71 -5.40
CA LEU A 166 -13.41 -5.33 -4.88
C LEU A 166 -13.68 -6.21 -3.66
N ARG A 167 -14.44 -5.74 -2.67
CA ARG A 167 -14.80 -6.57 -1.50
C ARG A 167 -15.64 -7.78 -1.90
N GLN A 168 -16.55 -7.66 -2.86
CA GLN A 168 -17.31 -8.80 -3.40
C GLN A 168 -16.39 -9.81 -4.08
N TRP A 169 -15.42 -9.32 -4.87
CA TRP A 169 -14.43 -10.16 -5.51
C TRP A 169 -13.56 -10.89 -4.46
N ILE A 170 -13.09 -10.20 -3.42
CA ILE A 170 -12.31 -10.77 -2.31
C ILE A 170 -13.15 -11.82 -1.57
N SER A 171 -14.41 -11.52 -1.29
CA SER A 171 -15.34 -12.44 -0.61
C SER A 171 -15.49 -13.76 -1.36
N LYS A 172 -15.58 -13.69 -2.70
CA LYS A 172 -15.75 -14.85 -3.57
C LYS A 172 -14.45 -15.65 -3.78
N ASN A 173 -13.32 -14.97 -3.93
CA ASN A 173 -12.06 -15.61 -4.36
C ASN A 173 -11.08 -15.90 -3.20
N ILE A 174 -11.27 -15.28 -2.04
CA ILE A 174 -10.41 -15.44 -0.86
C ILE A 174 -11.25 -16.00 0.30
N SER A 175 -12.05 -15.15 0.96
CA SER A 175 -13.01 -15.54 1.99
C SER A 175 -13.88 -14.34 2.39
N VAL A 176 -15.04 -14.63 2.99
CA VAL A 176 -15.91 -13.61 3.59
C VAL A 176 -15.21 -12.86 4.72
N ASP A 177 -14.41 -13.57 5.52
CA ASP A 177 -13.72 -12.96 6.67
C ASP A 177 -12.70 -11.91 6.22
N VAL A 178 -11.85 -12.25 5.24
CA VAL A 178 -10.89 -11.28 4.66
C VAL A 178 -11.61 -10.08 4.05
N ALA A 179 -12.74 -10.29 3.37
CA ALA A 179 -13.52 -9.20 2.76
C ALA A 179 -14.09 -8.21 3.78
N ASN A 180 -14.34 -8.65 5.02
CA ASN A 180 -14.90 -7.82 6.09
C ASN A 180 -13.83 -7.06 6.88
N THR A 181 -12.57 -7.51 6.82
CA THR A 181 -11.46 -6.92 7.58
C THR A 181 -10.57 -5.99 6.76
N ILE A 182 -10.76 -5.95 5.43
CA ILE A 182 -9.91 -5.20 4.49
C ILE A 182 -10.57 -3.98 3.86
#